data_AF-A0A9D8EMZ5-F1
#
_entry.id   AF-A0A9D8EMZ5-F1
#
_cell.length_a   1.000
_cell.length_b   1.000
_cell.length_c   1.000
_cell.angle_alpha   90.00
_cell.angle_beta   90.00
_cell.angle_gamma   90.00
#
_symmetry.space_group_name_H-M   'P 1'
#
loop_
_entity.id
_entity.type
_entity.pdbx_description
1 polymer ?
#
loop_
_entity_poly.entity_id
_entity_poly.type
_entity_poly.pdbx_seq_one_letter_code
_entity_poly.pdbx_strand_id
1 'polypeptide(L)' 'MDPRIVKLAKTLVSYSCRIKIGEKVMVECYGTTAYPLLKEVIRTVYRAGGFPFCTIKDNS' A
#
# COMPACT_ATOMS: atom_id res chain seq x y z
N MET A 1 -5.89 -12.40 -7.40
CA MET A 1 -4.79 -11.46 -7.04
C MET A 1 -3.48 -12.23 -7.15
N ASP A 2 -2.45 -11.69 -7.79
CA ASP A 2 -1.16 -12.37 -7.90
C ASP A 2 -0.52 -12.55 -6.51
N PRO A 3 -0.11 -13.77 -6.10
CA PRO A 3 0.44 -14.03 -4.78
C PRO A 3 1.73 -13.24 -4.49
N ARG A 4 2.49 -12.87 -5.52
CA ARG A 4 3.72 -12.05 -5.38
C ARG A 4 3.39 -10.63 -4.94
N ILE A 5 2.28 -10.07 -5.46
CA ILE A 5 1.79 -8.73 -5.08
C ILE A 5 1.34 -8.73 -3.62
N VAL A 6 0.59 -9.75 -3.21
CA VAL A 6 0.15 -9.90 -1.81
C VAL A 6 1.35 -10.01 -0.87
N LYS A 7 2.35 -10.81 -1.23
CA LYS A 7 3.58 -10.96 -0.44
C LYS A 7 4.33 -9.63 -0.33
N LEU A 8 4.51 -8.93 -1.44
CA LEU A 8 5.19 -7.63 -1.46
C LEU A 8 4.47 -6.59 -0.60
N ALA A 9 3.15 -6.45 -0.75
CA ALA A 9 2.35 -5.51 0.05
C ALA A 9 2.48 -5.78 1.56
N LYS A 10 2.44 -7.04 1.97
CA LYS A 10 2.68 -7.44 3.37
C LYS A 10 4.07 -7.07 3.87
N THR A 11 5.12 -7.32 3.07
CA THR A 11 6.48 -6.95 3.43
C THR A 11 6.61 -5.44 3.60
N LEU A 12 6.08 -4.64 2.67
CA LEU A 12 6.14 -3.18 2.75
C LEU A 12 5.46 -2.65 4.02
N VAL A 13 4.23 -3.09 4.30
CA VAL A 13 3.44 -2.59 5.43
C VAL A 13 3.97 -3.09 6.77
N SER A 14 4.24 -4.39 6.91
CA SER A 14 4.56 -5.00 8.20
C SER A 14 6.05 -5.01 8.54
N TYR A 15 6.95 -5.13 7.55
CA TYR A 15 8.38 -5.22 7.80
C TYR A 15 9.12 -3.90 7.56
N SER A 16 8.90 -3.26 6.40
CA SER A 16 9.59 -2.02 6.03
C SER A 16 9.06 -0.83 6.83
N CYS A 17 7.75 -0.60 6.81
CA CYS A 17 7.13 0.53 7.49
C CYS A 17 6.71 0.22 8.94
N ARG A 18 6.47 -1.05 9.27
CA ARG A 18 6.02 -1.52 10.61
C ARG A 18 4.83 -0.72 11.16
N ILE A 19 3.82 -0.53 10.30
CA ILE A 19 2.66 0.32 10.59
C ILE A 19 1.97 -0.09 11.88
N LYS A 20 1.58 0.92 12.67
CA LYS A 20 0.88 0.80 13.95
C LYS A 20 -0.56 1.25 13.81
N ILE A 21 -1.36 0.80 14.77
CA ILE A 21 -2.77 1.16 14.88
C ILE A 21 -2.88 2.69 15.06
N GLY A 22 -3.72 3.33 14.25
CA GLY A 22 -3.95 4.76 14.28
C GLY A 22 -3.00 5.60 13.43
N GLU A 23 -1.95 5.01 12.84
CA GLU A 23 -1.01 5.76 12.00
C GLU A 23 -1.62 6.22 10.69
N LYS A 24 -1.34 7.46 10.30
CA LYS A 24 -1.67 7.99 8.98
C LYS A 24 -0.56 7.63 8.01
N VAL A 25 -0.91 6.98 6.91
CA VAL A 25 0.06 6.40 5.98
C VAL A 25 -0.17 6.98 4.59
N MET A 26 0.80 7.73 4.08
CA MET A 26 0.75 8.24 2.71
C MET A 26 1.27 7.17 1.73
N VAL A 27 0.52 6.93 0.66
CA VAL A 27 0.88 6.00 -0.42
C VAL A 27 0.79 6.73 -1.75
N GLU A 28 1.93 6.98 -2.38
CA GLU A 28 2.00 7.61 -3.69
C GLU A 28 2.22 6.54 -4.78
N CYS A 29 1.37 6.55 -5.80
CA CYS A 29 1.44 5.63 -6.93
C CYS A 29 1.74 6.41 -8.20
N TYR A 30 2.80 6.02 -8.90
CA TYR A 30 3.19 6.62 -10.17
C TYR A 30 2.85 5.67 -11.32
N GLY A 31 2.02 6.14 -12.25
CA GLY A 31 1.54 5.36 -13.39
C GLY A 31 0.51 4.27 -13.03
N THR A 32 -0.04 3.65 -14.07
CA THR A 32 -1.19 2.73 -13.98
C THR A 32 -0.80 1.28 -13.71
N THR A 33 0.42 0.89 -14.04
CA THR A 33 0.93 -0.48 -13.89
C THR A 33 1.00 -0.93 -12.43
N ALA A 34 1.18 0.01 -11.50
CA ALA A 34 1.29 -0.25 -10.07
C ALA A 34 -0.06 -0.36 -9.34
N TYR A 35 -1.20 -0.17 -10.02
CA TYR A 35 -2.53 -0.20 -9.38
C TYR A 35 -2.87 -1.50 -8.63
N PRO A 36 -2.53 -2.70 -9.15
CA PRO A 36 -2.78 -3.93 -8.40
C PRO A 36 -2.03 -3.98 -7.07
N LEU A 37 -0.81 -3.44 -7.03
CA LEU A 37 0.00 -3.35 -5.81
C LEU A 37 -0.54 -2.27 -4.87
N LEU A 38 -0.89 -1.09 -5.39
CA LEU A 38 -1.49 -0.01 -4.61
C LEU A 38 -2.72 -0.50 -3.84
N LYS A 39 -3.62 -1.21 -4.52
CA LYS A 39 -4.85 -1.75 -3.91
C LYS A 39 -4.54 -2.72 -2.77
N GLU A 40 -3.55 -3.59 -2.94
CA GLU A 40 -3.14 -4.53 -1.89
C GLU A 40 -2.40 -3.86 -0.73
N VAL A 41 -1.61 -2.83 -0.98
CA VAL A 41 -0.98 -2.02 0.07
C VAL A 41 -2.07 -1.34 0.91
N ILE A 42 -3.02 -0.64 0.29
CA ILE A 42 -4.14 0.02 0.99
C ILE A 42 -4.90 -0.99 1.86
N ARG A 43 -5.25 -2.15 1.31
CA ARG A 43 -5.94 -3.21 2.07
C ARG A 43 -5.10 -3.69 3.26
N THR A 44 -3.80 -3.83 3.09
CA THR A 44 -2.90 -4.30 4.15
C THR A 44 -2.69 -3.23 5.24
N VAL A 45 -2.63 -1.94 4.87
CA VAL A 45 -2.58 -0.82 5.83
C VAL A 45 -3.82 -0.79 6.70
N TYR A 46 -5.02 -0.90 6.12
CA TYR A 46 -6.26 -0.99 6.91
C TYR A 46 -6.26 -2.19 7.85
N ARG A 47 -5.76 -3.35 7.41
CA ARG A 47 -5.64 -4.55 8.26
C ARG A 47 -4.65 -4.37 9.41
N ALA A 48 -3.64 -3.54 9.25
CA ALA A 48 -2.70 -3.17 10.31
C ALA A 48 -3.28 -2.12 11.27
N GLY A 49 -4.49 -1.60 11.01
CA GLY A 49 -5.13 -0.55 11.79
C GLY A 49 -4.65 0.87 11.45
N GLY A 50 -3.91 1.03 10.34
CA GLY A 50 -3.51 2.34 9.83
C GLY A 50 -4.57 2.97 8.94
N PHE A 51 -4.43 4.28 8.72
CA PHE A 51 -5.29 5.09 7.86
C PHE A 51 -4.52 5.50 6.60
N PRO A 52 -4.74 4.82 5.45
CA PRO A 52 -4.04 5.12 4.21
C PRO A 52 -4.63 6.37 3.53
N PHE A 53 -3.74 7.20 2.99
CA PHE A 53 -4.04 8.31 2.08
C PHE A 53 -3.31 8.01 0.78
N CYS A 54 -4.05 7.94 -0.33
CA CYS A 54 -3.48 7.57 -1.62
C CYS A 54 -3.51 8.74 -2.59
N THR A 55 -2.37 8.97 -3.25
CA THR A 55 -2.24 9.92 -4.36
C THR A 55 -1.78 9.15 -5.58
N ILE A 56 -2.52 9.24 -6.68
CA ILE A 56 -2.14 8.65 -7.95
C ILE A 56 -1.63 9.79 -8.83
N LYS A 57 -0.37 9.67 -9.23
CA LYS A 57 0.28 10.60 -10.15
C LYS A 57 0.39 9.92 -11.50
N ASP A 58 -0.30 10.48 -12.48
CA ASP A 58 -0.12 10.11 -13.87
C ASP A 58 0.95 11.01 -14.47
N ASN A 59 2.03 10.41 -14.95
CA ASN A 59 3.16 11.12 -15.53
C ASN A 59 3.00 11.03 -17.06
N SER A 60 1.95 11.70 -17.56
CA SER A 60 1.72 11.93 -18.99
C SER A 60 2.71 12.96 -19.54
#